data_AF-A0A915V7Q9-F1
#
_entry.id   AF-A0A915V7Q9-F1
#
_cell.length_a   1.000
_cell.length_b   1.000
_cell.length_c   1.000
_cell.angle_alpha   90.00
_cell.angle_beta   90.00
_cell.angle_gamma   90.00
#
_symmetry.space_group_name_H-M   'P 1'
#
loop_
_entity.id
_entity.type
_entity.pdbx_description
1 polymer ?
#
loop_
_entity_poly.entity_id
_entity_poly.type
_entity_poly.pdbx_seq_one_letter_code
_entity_poly.pdbx_strand_id
1 'polypeptide(L)'
;MYFIGADAVLATRRYPADKLGSLSELANKRVAAQRGTVYASFLQKNLVDKGLAKATDIFLYQDIDAAIRDLKAGKFDLLMMDRLPARNFAKSDAGLKVVGEGFTPERFAIAVRRGSNLRAALNEALTQAQNDGTVAKLISQYLKLKPDEIEPVPTPDTTTSSVTPLGGEVTGGCVFGATYVTDLNVPDGTQFQPGQSFQKGWRLQNAGNCDWQPNFFLDFAFGNTPAARMGGQPTRVGRVVKPGGTADVSVNLVAPGLPGTYQGFWQIYDASGVPFGERVWVQIVVPGAPTPVPPPLPTPIPGISFSANPTVISQGQCTTFSWSVQGVQGVWFFPQDQPWQNYGVPGVSSQQACPQQTTTYFLRVQFNDGTVRQQQITITVNPAVSGPVIERFTADPAQITLGQTVNIQWQVSGGVTRIAILRNGAAVWDGAPTTGSYNDVPQSAGSVTYAIQAFDAGGQAVQTSRTVIVGDPGSQPPVINAFRVEPALVRPGSCVLISWDAGGGTTLVRIYRNYVTETELAIDGTKVQGSGLQDCLPPDAIGSVGYRMLAFNAQGQSVSRDVVITIAMPMPR
;
A
#
# COMPACT_ATOMS: atom_id res chain seq x y z
N MET A 1 -6.77 -3.14 -26.07
CA MET A 1 -5.84 -1.99 -26.26
C MET A 1 -6.43 -1.12 -27.35
N TYR A 2 -6.26 0.20 -27.30
CA TYR A 2 -6.91 1.10 -28.27
C TYR A 2 -5.95 2.05 -29.00
N PHE A 3 -4.73 2.23 -28.49
CA PHE A 3 -3.72 3.09 -29.12
C PHE A 3 -2.31 2.63 -28.73
N ILE A 4 -1.35 2.76 -29.64
CA ILE A 4 0.07 2.59 -29.36
C ILE A 4 0.75 3.95 -29.44
N GLY A 5 1.20 4.42 -28.28
CA GLY A 5 2.07 5.59 -28.16
C GLY A 5 3.54 5.19 -28.15
N ALA A 6 4.38 6.20 -28.00
CA ALA A 6 5.81 6.04 -27.80
C ALA A 6 6.30 7.21 -26.94
N ASP A 7 7.41 6.98 -26.27
CA ASP A 7 8.19 8.02 -25.62
C ASP A 7 9.01 8.83 -26.63
N ALA A 8 9.45 10.00 -26.17
CA ALA A 8 10.50 10.78 -26.77
C ALA A 8 11.40 11.38 -25.70
N VAL A 9 12.61 11.71 -26.11
CA VAL A 9 13.60 12.41 -25.30
C VAL A 9 13.82 13.80 -25.89
N LEU A 10 13.52 14.81 -25.09
CA LEU A 10 13.71 16.21 -25.44
C LEU A 10 15.04 16.72 -24.90
N ALA A 11 15.73 17.52 -25.70
CA ALA A 11 16.95 18.22 -25.30
C ALA A 11 16.92 19.66 -25.81
N THR A 12 17.83 20.50 -25.29
CA THR A 12 18.07 21.80 -25.91
C THR A 12 18.79 21.61 -27.25
N ARG A 13 18.65 22.56 -28.18
CA ARG A 13 19.39 22.51 -29.46
C ARG A 13 20.92 22.51 -29.30
N ARG A 14 21.42 22.96 -28.15
CA ARG A 14 22.85 22.93 -27.79
C ARG A 14 23.35 21.53 -27.45
N TYR A 15 22.44 20.57 -27.21
CA TYR A 15 22.81 19.19 -26.94
C TYR A 15 23.51 18.58 -28.17
N PRO A 16 24.69 17.94 -28.00
CA PRO A 16 25.58 17.62 -29.11
C PRO A 16 25.09 16.49 -30.00
N ALA A 17 24.24 15.58 -29.50
CA ALA A 17 23.68 14.52 -30.31
C ALA A 17 22.37 14.97 -30.98
N ASP A 18 22.19 14.58 -32.23
CA ASP A 18 20.94 14.79 -32.98
C ASP A 18 19.99 13.60 -32.87
N LYS A 19 20.51 12.42 -32.53
CA LYS A 19 19.74 11.21 -32.32
C LYS A 19 20.42 10.30 -31.30
N LEU A 20 19.61 9.73 -30.43
CA LEU A 20 19.92 8.69 -29.45
C LEU A 20 19.25 7.42 -29.94
N GLY A 21 20.04 6.40 -30.26
CA GLY A 21 19.57 5.16 -30.87
C GLY A 21 19.29 4.05 -29.86
N SER A 22 19.88 4.14 -28.67
CA SER A 22 19.83 3.08 -27.67
C SER A 22 19.76 3.61 -26.24
N LEU A 23 19.24 2.78 -25.34
CA LEU A 23 19.14 3.08 -23.91
C LEU A 23 20.49 3.32 -23.23
N SER A 24 21.55 2.68 -23.71
CA SER A 24 22.92 2.87 -23.21
C SER A 24 23.42 4.30 -23.40
N GLU A 25 22.88 5.06 -24.35
CA GLU A 25 23.29 6.45 -24.59
C GLU A 25 22.70 7.43 -23.56
N LEU A 26 21.72 6.98 -22.77
CA LEU A 26 21.21 7.69 -21.60
C LEU A 26 22.07 7.45 -20.34
N ALA A 27 22.96 6.46 -20.37
CA ALA A 27 23.83 6.15 -19.23
C ALA A 27 24.75 7.35 -18.91
N ASN A 28 24.95 7.60 -17.61
CA ASN A 28 25.74 8.72 -17.09
C ASN A 28 25.30 10.12 -17.59
N LYS A 29 24.05 10.28 -18.05
CA LYS A 29 23.45 11.60 -18.35
C LYS A 29 22.57 12.04 -17.18
N ARG A 30 22.39 13.35 -17.03
CA ARG A 30 21.36 13.89 -16.13
C ARG A 30 20.03 13.85 -16.85
N VAL A 31 19.13 12.98 -16.42
CA VAL A 31 17.85 12.74 -17.11
C VAL A 31 16.70 13.08 -16.19
N ALA A 32 15.72 13.81 -16.71
CA ALA A 32 14.50 14.13 -16.00
C ALA A 32 13.29 13.37 -16.54
N ALA A 33 12.30 13.20 -15.68
CA ALA A 33 10.96 12.76 -16.03
C ALA A 33 9.94 13.37 -15.07
N GLN A 34 8.67 13.35 -15.45
CA GLN A 34 7.59 13.71 -14.53
C GLN A 34 7.38 12.59 -13.50
N ARG A 35 7.26 12.96 -12.22
CA ARG A 35 7.04 12.06 -11.09
C ARG A 35 5.70 11.33 -11.25
N GLY A 36 5.68 10.04 -10.90
CA GLY A 36 4.47 9.22 -10.97
C GLY A 36 4.12 8.71 -12.37
N THR A 37 4.98 8.97 -13.37
CA THR A 37 4.81 8.46 -14.74
C THR A 37 5.58 7.15 -14.96
N VAL A 38 5.25 6.44 -16.03
CA VAL A 38 5.99 5.26 -16.49
C VAL A 38 7.44 5.59 -16.82
N TYR A 39 7.75 6.82 -17.23
CA TYR A 39 9.11 7.30 -17.52
C TYR A 39 9.96 7.39 -16.26
N ALA A 40 9.41 7.89 -15.15
CA ALA A 40 10.10 7.92 -13.87
C ALA A 40 10.48 6.51 -13.40
N SER A 41 9.53 5.56 -13.48
CA SER A 41 9.79 4.15 -13.16
C SER A 41 10.77 3.51 -14.14
N PHE A 42 10.71 3.87 -15.42
CA PHE A 42 11.60 3.36 -16.45
C PHE A 42 13.05 3.78 -16.23
N LEU A 43 13.30 5.06 -15.93
CA LEU A 43 14.63 5.58 -15.61
C LEU A 43 15.21 4.93 -14.35
N GLN A 44 14.40 4.78 -13.30
CA GLN A 44 14.81 4.08 -12.08
C GLN A 44 15.23 2.63 -12.39
N LYS A 45 14.34 1.86 -13.03
CA LYS A 45 14.55 0.43 -13.28
C LYS A 45 15.67 0.13 -14.28
N ASN A 46 15.81 0.95 -15.33
CA ASN A 46 16.73 0.65 -16.42
C ASN A 46 18.04 1.41 -16.36
N LEU A 47 18.13 2.51 -15.61
CA LEU A 47 19.39 3.24 -15.43
C LEU A 47 19.93 3.06 -14.02
N VAL A 48 19.15 3.37 -12.98
CA VAL A 48 19.65 3.39 -11.59
C VAL A 48 19.85 1.98 -11.03
N ASP A 49 18.82 1.12 -11.09
CA ASP A 49 18.87 -0.23 -10.51
C ASP A 49 19.90 -1.12 -11.23
N LYS A 50 20.25 -0.78 -12.49
CA LYS A 50 21.27 -1.46 -13.29
C LYS A 50 22.67 -0.84 -13.16
N GLY A 51 22.83 0.19 -12.31
CA GLY A 51 24.12 0.85 -12.09
C GLY A 51 24.63 1.68 -13.28
N LEU A 52 23.76 2.03 -14.23
CA LEU A 52 24.10 2.82 -15.43
C LEU A 52 23.94 4.34 -15.23
N ALA A 53 23.28 4.76 -14.14
CA ALA A 53 23.21 6.16 -13.69
C ALA A 53 23.10 6.22 -12.17
N LYS A 54 23.53 7.33 -11.56
CA LYS A 54 23.32 7.56 -10.12
C LYS A 54 21.90 8.07 -9.89
N ALA A 55 21.31 7.72 -8.75
CA ALA A 55 20.00 8.25 -8.36
C ALA A 55 19.98 9.80 -8.32
N THR A 56 21.11 10.43 -7.99
CA THR A 56 21.29 11.90 -7.99
C THR A 56 21.29 12.53 -9.38
N ASP A 57 21.47 11.73 -10.45
CA ASP A 57 21.42 12.19 -11.83
C ASP A 57 20.00 12.07 -12.44
N ILE A 58 19.04 11.56 -11.66
CA ILE A 58 17.62 11.46 -12.04
C ILE A 58 16.82 12.58 -11.38
N PHE A 59 16.16 13.40 -12.20
CA PHE A 59 15.41 14.56 -11.74
C PHE A 59 13.90 14.34 -11.94
N LEU A 60 13.14 14.33 -10.84
CA LEU A 60 11.68 14.07 -10.90
C LEU A 60 10.87 15.32 -10.57
N TYR A 61 10.09 15.78 -11.55
CA TYR A 61 9.26 16.98 -11.46
C TYR A 61 7.78 16.64 -11.30
N GLN A 62 7.04 17.42 -10.52
CA GLN A 62 5.56 17.30 -10.49
C GLN A 62 4.93 17.91 -11.75
N ASP A 63 5.51 19.00 -12.24
CA ASP A 63 5.01 19.84 -13.32
C ASP A 63 5.98 19.83 -14.51
N ILE A 64 5.45 19.59 -15.72
CA ILE A 64 6.29 19.44 -16.92
C ILE A 64 6.86 20.77 -17.40
N ASP A 65 6.15 21.88 -17.21
CA ASP A 65 6.64 23.20 -17.60
C ASP A 65 7.83 23.62 -16.74
N ALA A 66 7.84 23.26 -15.46
CA ALA A 66 9.01 23.39 -14.59
C ALA A 66 10.20 22.57 -15.08
N ALA A 67 9.97 21.33 -15.56
CA ALA A 67 11.02 20.51 -16.14
C ALA A 67 11.57 21.16 -17.44
N ILE A 68 10.72 21.67 -18.32
CA ILE A 68 11.14 22.36 -19.56
C ILE A 68 11.99 23.61 -19.25
N ARG A 69 11.60 24.42 -18.25
CA ARG A 69 12.40 25.57 -17.82
C ARG A 69 13.79 25.16 -17.32
N ASP A 70 13.86 24.14 -16.48
CA ASP A 70 15.11 23.66 -15.89
C ASP A 70 16.00 22.93 -16.93
N LEU A 71 15.40 22.27 -17.93
CA LEU A 71 16.11 21.72 -19.10
C LEU A 71 16.83 22.83 -19.87
N LYS A 72 16.12 23.93 -20.15
CA LYS A 72 16.71 25.11 -20.82
C LYS A 72 17.78 25.80 -20.00
N ALA A 73 17.64 25.80 -18.67
CA ALA A 73 18.63 26.31 -17.74
C ALA A 73 19.86 25.39 -17.59
N GLY A 74 19.85 24.19 -18.18
CA GLY A 74 20.98 23.25 -18.15
C GLY A 74 21.14 22.49 -16.83
N LYS A 75 20.10 22.45 -16.01
CA LYS A 75 20.10 21.72 -14.72
C LYS A 75 20.20 20.21 -14.91
N PHE A 76 19.69 19.71 -16.02
CA PHE A 76 19.85 18.36 -16.51
C PHE A 76 19.90 18.39 -18.05
N ASP A 77 20.26 17.27 -18.67
CA ASP A 77 20.61 17.23 -20.09
C ASP A 77 19.45 16.80 -20.99
N LEU A 78 18.60 15.90 -20.48
CA LEU A 78 17.56 15.21 -21.24
C LEU A 78 16.26 15.13 -20.44
N LEU A 79 15.10 15.30 -21.10
CA LEU A 79 13.77 15.09 -20.52
C LEU A 79 13.07 13.96 -21.27
N MET A 80 12.73 12.87 -20.58
CA MET A 80 11.93 11.77 -21.13
C MET A 80 10.45 12.00 -20.86
N MET A 81 9.62 11.94 -21.91
CA MET A 81 8.17 12.16 -21.85
C MET A 81 7.45 11.56 -23.07
N ASP A 82 6.13 11.73 -23.16
CA ASP A 82 5.34 11.27 -24.32
C ASP A 82 5.75 11.95 -25.64
N ARG A 83 5.79 11.17 -26.73
CA ARG A 83 6.26 11.61 -28.05
C ARG A 83 5.51 12.81 -28.61
N LEU A 84 4.17 12.81 -28.51
CA LEU A 84 3.36 13.88 -29.11
C LEU A 84 3.57 15.22 -28.39
N PRO A 85 3.47 15.31 -27.05
CA PRO A 85 3.89 16.50 -26.32
C PRO A 85 5.33 16.93 -26.62
N ALA A 86 6.31 16.02 -26.64
CA ALA A 86 7.70 16.38 -26.93
C ALA A 86 7.87 17.00 -28.32
N ARG A 87 7.23 16.42 -29.34
CA ARG A 87 7.20 16.99 -30.70
C ARG A 87 6.51 18.34 -30.74
N ASN A 88 5.42 18.53 -29.98
CA ASN A 88 4.74 19.81 -29.90
C ASN A 88 5.64 20.88 -29.27
N PHE A 89 6.34 20.56 -28.17
CA PHE A 89 7.33 21.46 -27.57
C PHE A 89 8.47 21.79 -28.53
N ALA A 90 9.04 20.79 -29.21
CA ALA A 90 10.10 21.03 -30.19
C ALA A 90 9.64 21.85 -31.42
N LYS A 91 8.36 21.77 -31.78
CA LYS A 91 7.76 22.59 -32.85
C LYS A 91 7.48 24.02 -32.39
N SER A 92 6.93 24.20 -31.19
CA SER A 92 6.56 25.50 -30.65
C SER A 92 7.74 26.29 -30.10
N ASP A 93 8.85 25.62 -29.80
CA ASP A 93 10.00 26.20 -29.12
C ASP A 93 11.30 25.92 -29.89
N ALA A 94 11.80 26.92 -30.59
CA ALA A 94 13.00 26.80 -31.42
C ALA A 94 14.27 26.44 -30.62
N GLY A 95 14.25 26.57 -29.29
CA GLY A 95 15.36 26.19 -28.40
C GLY A 95 15.42 24.69 -28.08
N LEU A 96 14.38 23.92 -28.42
CA LEU A 96 14.24 22.51 -28.10
C LEU A 96 14.32 21.64 -29.36
N LYS A 97 14.78 20.40 -29.20
CA LYS A 97 14.74 19.37 -30.24
C LYS A 97 14.45 18.00 -29.61
N VAL A 98 13.77 17.14 -30.35
CA VAL A 98 13.65 15.73 -30.00
C VAL A 98 14.94 15.04 -30.44
N VAL A 99 15.59 14.33 -29.52
CA VAL A 99 16.86 13.65 -29.76
C VAL A 99 16.75 12.13 -29.63
N GLY A 100 15.59 11.58 -29.31
CA GLY A 100 15.39 10.13 -29.25
C GLY A 100 13.90 9.82 -29.15
N GLU A 101 13.47 8.70 -29.70
CA GLU A 101 12.07 8.28 -29.70
C GLU A 101 11.98 6.75 -29.70
N GLY A 102 10.90 6.23 -29.09
CA GLY A 102 10.54 4.81 -29.21
C GLY A 102 11.42 3.85 -28.42
N PHE A 103 12.00 4.28 -27.29
CA PHE A 103 12.69 3.37 -26.37
C PHE A 103 11.71 2.42 -25.65
N THR A 104 10.46 2.84 -25.53
CA THR A 104 9.35 2.16 -24.88
C THR A 104 8.05 2.30 -25.68
N PRO A 105 7.58 1.24 -26.35
CA PRO A 105 6.25 1.24 -26.93
C PRO A 105 5.18 1.33 -25.85
N GLU A 106 4.27 2.29 -25.96
CA GLU A 106 3.25 2.55 -24.94
C GLU A 106 1.91 1.96 -25.36
N ARG A 107 1.47 0.94 -24.64
CA ARG A 107 0.24 0.21 -24.96
C ARG A 107 -0.93 0.78 -24.18
N PHE A 108 -1.61 1.78 -24.73
CA PHE A 108 -2.78 2.37 -24.11
C PHE A 108 -3.96 1.40 -24.13
N ALA A 109 -4.54 1.20 -22.95
CA ALA A 109 -5.66 0.31 -22.73
C ALA A 109 -6.59 0.90 -21.67
N ILE A 110 -7.86 0.50 -21.71
CA ILE A 110 -8.79 0.80 -20.63
C ILE A 110 -8.45 -0.17 -19.50
N ALA A 111 -7.85 0.37 -18.45
CA ALA A 111 -7.55 -0.40 -17.26
C ALA A 111 -8.86 -0.65 -16.51
N VAL A 112 -9.25 -1.91 -16.43
CA VAL A 112 -10.29 -2.35 -15.51
C VAL A 112 -9.65 -3.03 -14.31
N ARG A 113 -10.38 -3.00 -13.19
CA ARG A 113 -9.96 -3.70 -11.98
C ARG A 113 -9.79 -5.19 -12.30
N ARG A 114 -8.79 -5.85 -11.72
CA ARG A 114 -8.35 -7.24 -12.05
C ARG A 114 -9.40 -8.36 -11.83
N GLY A 115 -10.69 -8.12 -11.76
CA GLY A 115 -11.72 -9.17 -11.79
C GLY A 115 -12.98 -8.63 -12.45
N SER A 116 -12.86 -7.50 -13.14
CA SER A 116 -14.00 -6.80 -13.72
C SER A 116 -14.57 -7.64 -14.87
N ASN A 117 -15.87 -7.90 -14.80
CA ASN A 117 -16.65 -8.44 -15.91
C ASN A 117 -16.73 -7.47 -17.10
N LEU A 118 -16.46 -6.17 -16.88
CA LEU A 118 -16.38 -5.18 -17.94
C LEU A 118 -15.19 -5.41 -18.87
N ARG A 119 -14.19 -6.21 -18.50
CA ARG A 119 -13.03 -6.46 -19.37
C ARG A 119 -13.44 -7.00 -20.74
N ALA A 120 -14.37 -7.97 -20.75
CA ALA A 120 -14.84 -8.58 -21.99
C ALA A 120 -15.66 -7.57 -22.81
N ALA A 121 -16.66 -6.93 -22.20
CA ALA A 121 -17.52 -5.95 -22.86
C ALA A 121 -16.75 -4.72 -23.38
N LEU A 122 -15.76 -4.21 -22.63
CA LEU A 122 -14.92 -3.10 -23.07
C LEU A 122 -13.96 -3.52 -24.18
N ASN A 123 -13.41 -4.73 -24.13
CA ASN A 123 -12.61 -5.23 -25.24
C ASN A 123 -13.47 -5.39 -26.51
N GLU A 124 -14.68 -5.94 -26.39
CA GLU A 124 -15.63 -6.06 -27.50
C GLU A 124 -16.00 -4.69 -28.09
N ALA A 125 -16.37 -3.72 -27.24
CA ALA A 125 -16.68 -2.36 -27.67
C ALA A 125 -15.48 -1.66 -28.33
N LEU A 126 -14.27 -1.84 -27.80
CA LEU A 126 -13.04 -1.32 -28.41
C LEU A 126 -12.77 -1.98 -29.77
N THR A 127 -12.98 -3.29 -29.91
CA THR A 127 -12.84 -3.99 -31.19
C THR A 127 -13.86 -3.48 -32.22
N GLN A 128 -15.13 -3.29 -31.83
CA GLN A 128 -16.14 -2.71 -32.72
C GLN A 128 -15.76 -1.29 -33.17
N ALA A 129 -15.36 -0.43 -32.22
CA ALA A 129 -14.94 0.95 -32.51
C ALA A 129 -13.63 1.06 -33.31
N GLN A 130 -12.79 0.03 -33.28
CA GLN A 130 -11.60 -0.07 -34.15
C GLN A 130 -12.01 -0.48 -35.57
N ASN A 131 -12.88 -1.49 -35.70
CA ASN A 131 -13.29 -2.04 -37.00
C ASN A 131 -14.16 -1.07 -37.81
N ASP A 132 -14.99 -0.26 -37.15
CA ASP A 132 -15.84 0.74 -37.83
C ASP A 132 -15.14 2.09 -38.10
N GLY A 133 -13.87 2.22 -37.69
CA GLY A 133 -13.05 3.41 -37.88
C GLY A 133 -13.26 4.53 -36.85
N THR A 134 -14.11 4.34 -35.84
CA THR A 134 -14.37 5.33 -34.79
C THR A 134 -13.10 5.74 -34.04
N VAL A 135 -12.26 4.77 -33.65
CA VAL A 135 -10.99 5.05 -32.95
C VAL A 135 -10.02 5.86 -33.83
N ALA A 136 -9.90 5.52 -35.11
CA ALA A 136 -9.05 6.25 -36.05
C ALA A 136 -9.53 7.71 -36.23
N LYS A 137 -10.85 7.93 -36.30
CA LYS A 137 -11.45 9.27 -36.37
C LYS A 137 -11.16 10.09 -35.11
N LEU A 138 -11.26 9.48 -33.92
CA LEU A 138 -10.94 10.14 -32.65
C LEU A 138 -9.46 10.52 -32.58
N ILE A 139 -8.55 9.64 -32.98
CA ILE A 139 -7.11 9.92 -33.03
C ILE A 139 -6.82 11.10 -33.97
N SER A 140 -7.40 11.09 -35.18
CA SER A 140 -7.23 12.20 -36.13
C SER A 140 -7.81 13.52 -35.58
N GLN A 141 -8.98 13.47 -34.94
CA GLN A 141 -9.63 14.65 -34.38
C GLN A 141 -8.84 15.27 -33.22
N TYR A 142 -8.42 14.45 -32.25
CA TYR A 142 -7.85 14.94 -30.99
C TYR A 142 -6.32 15.00 -31.00
N LEU A 143 -5.65 14.04 -31.64
CA LEU A 143 -4.18 13.98 -31.69
C LEU A 143 -3.59 14.54 -32.98
N LYS A 144 -4.44 14.87 -33.97
CA LYS A 144 -4.03 15.43 -35.27
C LYS A 144 -3.06 14.54 -36.05
N LEU A 145 -3.13 13.22 -35.82
CA LEU A 145 -2.34 12.22 -36.54
C LEU A 145 -3.08 11.76 -37.79
N LYS A 146 -2.33 11.50 -38.86
CA LYS A 146 -2.86 10.87 -40.06
C LYS A 146 -2.91 9.35 -39.91
N PRO A 147 -3.78 8.62 -40.65
CA PRO A 147 -3.89 7.16 -40.53
C PRO A 147 -2.57 6.40 -40.71
N ASP A 148 -1.68 6.86 -41.57
CA ASP A 148 -0.35 6.31 -41.84
C ASP A 148 0.68 6.58 -40.72
N GLU A 149 0.36 7.49 -39.78
CA GLU A 149 1.17 7.80 -38.59
C GLU A 149 0.71 7.02 -37.35
N ILE A 150 -0.38 6.24 -37.46
CA ILE A 150 -0.95 5.46 -36.37
C ILE A 150 -0.39 4.03 -36.42
N GLU A 151 0.35 3.64 -35.39
CA GLU A 151 0.81 2.27 -35.23
C GLU A 151 -0.38 1.32 -35.03
N PRO A 152 -0.45 0.20 -35.76
CA PRO A 152 -1.55 -0.75 -35.63
C PRO A 152 -1.52 -1.41 -34.26
N VAL A 153 -2.67 -1.39 -33.56
CA VAL A 153 -2.84 -2.16 -32.33
C VAL A 153 -2.88 -3.66 -32.69
N PRO A 154 -2.15 -4.54 -31.99
CA PRO A 154 -2.23 -5.97 -32.24
C PRO A 154 -3.68 -6.45 -32.09
N THR A 155 -4.19 -7.12 -33.13
CA THR A 155 -5.51 -7.74 -33.14
C THR A 155 -5.58 -8.80 -32.05
N PRO A 156 -6.64 -8.86 -31.22
CA PRO A 156 -6.85 -10.01 -30.34
C PRO A 156 -6.94 -11.28 -31.19
N ASP A 157 -6.23 -12.34 -30.83
CA ASP A 157 -6.38 -13.64 -31.49
C ASP A 157 -7.85 -14.08 -31.39
N THR A 158 -8.59 -13.93 -32.49
CA THR A 158 -9.92 -14.51 -32.66
C THR A 158 -9.76 -16.02 -32.73
N THR A 159 -9.83 -16.68 -31.56
CA THR A 159 -10.31 -18.06 -31.50
C THR A 159 -11.82 -18.00 -31.52
N THR A 160 -12.36 -17.83 -32.72
CA THR A 160 -13.77 -18.00 -33.05
C THR A 160 -14.18 -19.42 -32.62
N SER A 161 -14.97 -19.52 -31.56
CA SER A 161 -15.70 -20.76 -31.27
C SER A 161 -16.81 -20.90 -32.32
N SER A 162 -16.49 -21.51 -33.46
CA SER A 162 -17.51 -22.09 -34.33
C SER A 162 -17.83 -23.48 -33.81
N VAL A 163 -19.08 -23.65 -33.37
CA VAL A 163 -19.62 -24.94 -32.95
C VAL A 163 -19.65 -25.88 -34.17
N THR A 164 -18.96 -27.01 -34.09
CA THR A 164 -19.22 -28.20 -34.91
C THR A 164 -19.05 -29.41 -33.99
N PRO A 165 -20.06 -30.29 -33.86
CA PRO A 165 -20.04 -31.33 -32.85
C PRO A 165 -19.20 -32.51 -33.35
N LEU A 166 -18.09 -32.78 -32.68
CA LEU A 166 -17.51 -34.12 -32.66
C LEU A 166 -17.10 -34.45 -31.23
N GLY A 167 -17.66 -35.56 -30.75
CA GLY A 167 -17.50 -36.04 -29.39
C GLY A 167 -16.04 -36.27 -29.03
N GLY A 168 -15.69 -35.80 -27.84
CA GLY A 168 -14.47 -36.12 -27.14
C GLY A 168 -14.65 -35.66 -25.70
N GLU A 169 -14.78 -36.61 -24.77
CA GLU A 169 -14.79 -36.32 -23.34
C GLU A 169 -13.49 -35.61 -22.96
N VAL A 170 -13.59 -34.37 -22.48
CA VAL A 170 -12.48 -33.67 -21.84
C VAL A 170 -12.69 -33.79 -20.34
N THR A 171 -11.77 -34.45 -19.67
CA THR A 171 -11.63 -34.50 -18.22
C THR A 171 -11.43 -33.08 -17.68
N GLY A 172 -12.53 -32.46 -17.24
CA GLY A 172 -12.59 -31.06 -16.83
C GLY A 172 -11.91 -30.78 -15.49
N GLY A 173 -10.97 -29.84 -15.49
CA GLY A 173 -10.36 -29.29 -14.29
C GLY A 173 -11.29 -28.35 -13.50
N CYS A 174 -10.96 -28.16 -12.23
CA CYS A 174 -11.68 -27.28 -11.31
C CYS A 174 -11.43 -25.81 -11.61
N VAL A 175 -12.49 -25.01 -11.74
CA VAL A 175 -12.47 -23.57 -12.02
C VAL A 175 -13.36 -22.85 -11.00
N PHE A 176 -12.73 -22.11 -10.09
CA PHE A 176 -13.45 -21.26 -9.14
C PHE A 176 -13.92 -19.96 -9.82
N GLY A 177 -15.13 -19.53 -9.51
CA GLY A 177 -15.71 -18.29 -10.04
C GLY A 177 -16.65 -17.64 -9.02
N ALA A 178 -16.73 -16.32 -9.04
CA ALA A 178 -17.62 -15.52 -8.22
C ALA A 178 -18.22 -14.38 -9.04
N THR A 179 -19.50 -14.08 -8.85
CA THR A 179 -20.16 -12.90 -9.44
C THR A 179 -20.87 -12.11 -8.35
N TYR A 180 -20.88 -10.79 -8.50
CA TYR A 180 -21.59 -9.89 -7.60
C TYR A 180 -23.10 -10.02 -7.79
N VAL A 181 -23.85 -10.07 -6.68
CA VAL A 181 -25.32 -10.08 -6.70
C VAL A 181 -25.87 -8.73 -6.25
N THR A 182 -25.50 -8.26 -5.06
CA THR A 182 -25.97 -6.99 -4.51
C THR A 182 -25.09 -6.53 -3.34
N ASP A 183 -25.07 -5.22 -3.10
CA ASP A 183 -24.66 -4.64 -1.82
C ASP A 183 -25.71 -4.96 -0.75
N LEU A 184 -25.24 -5.30 0.47
CA LEU A 184 -26.12 -5.54 1.62
C LEU A 184 -26.37 -4.26 2.42
N ASN A 185 -25.43 -3.32 2.39
CA ASN A 185 -25.48 -2.03 3.10
C ASN A 185 -24.50 -1.01 2.47
N VAL A 186 -24.45 0.22 3.01
CA VAL A 186 -23.52 1.32 2.65
C VAL A 186 -23.51 1.62 1.13
N PRO A 187 -24.49 2.38 0.63
CA PRO A 187 -24.49 2.89 -0.74
C PRO A 187 -23.26 3.76 -1.04
N ASP A 188 -22.86 3.81 -2.31
CA ASP A 188 -21.73 4.63 -2.75
C ASP A 188 -21.97 6.12 -2.44
N GLY A 189 -20.97 6.77 -1.84
CA GLY A 189 -21.03 8.18 -1.44
C GLY A 189 -21.56 8.43 -0.03
N THR A 190 -21.86 7.37 0.74
CA THR A 190 -22.25 7.50 2.16
C THR A 190 -21.19 8.29 2.93
N GLN A 191 -21.64 9.23 3.78
CA GLN A 191 -20.75 10.07 4.58
C GLN A 191 -20.48 9.45 5.96
N PHE A 192 -19.21 9.40 6.34
CA PHE A 192 -18.77 8.99 7.66
C PHE A 192 -17.85 10.04 8.25
N GLN A 193 -18.00 10.32 9.55
CA GLN A 193 -17.10 11.22 10.25
C GLN A 193 -15.68 10.62 10.30
N PRO A 194 -14.62 11.45 10.36
CA PRO A 194 -13.26 10.96 10.53
C PRO A 194 -13.13 9.94 11.68
N GLY A 195 -12.55 8.77 11.41
CA GLY A 195 -12.35 7.70 12.39
C GLY A 195 -13.60 6.87 12.73
N GLN A 196 -14.76 7.16 12.13
CA GLN A 196 -15.99 6.42 12.39
C GLN A 196 -15.91 4.99 11.84
N SER A 197 -16.20 4.00 12.69
CA SER A 197 -16.26 2.59 12.30
C SER A 197 -17.58 2.25 11.62
N PHE A 198 -17.54 1.37 10.62
CA PHE A 198 -18.71 0.86 9.91
C PHE A 198 -18.45 -0.54 9.33
N GLN A 199 -19.50 -1.28 8.97
CA GLN A 199 -19.38 -2.59 8.33
C GLN A 199 -19.96 -2.53 6.92
N LYS A 200 -19.22 -3.05 5.94
CA LYS A 200 -19.67 -3.18 4.55
C LYS A 200 -19.89 -4.65 4.20
N GLY A 201 -21.06 -5.01 3.67
CA GLY A 201 -21.40 -6.36 3.23
C GLY A 201 -21.80 -6.46 1.77
N TRP A 202 -21.45 -7.59 1.14
CA TRP A 202 -21.85 -7.94 -0.23
C TRP A 202 -22.39 -9.36 -0.28
N ARG A 203 -23.36 -9.59 -1.19
CA ARG A 203 -23.79 -10.93 -1.58
C ARG A 203 -23.10 -11.34 -2.88
N LEU A 204 -22.45 -12.50 -2.86
CA LEU A 204 -21.75 -13.09 -4.00
C LEU A 204 -22.39 -14.43 -4.37
N GLN A 205 -22.33 -14.81 -5.65
CA GLN A 205 -22.74 -16.12 -6.15
C GLN A 205 -21.54 -16.91 -6.68
N ASN A 206 -21.49 -18.21 -6.39
CA ASN A 206 -20.52 -19.12 -7.00
C ASN A 206 -20.85 -19.36 -8.46
N ALA A 207 -20.05 -18.77 -9.35
CA ALA A 207 -20.17 -18.89 -10.80
C ALA A 207 -19.17 -19.92 -11.40
N GLY A 208 -18.43 -20.63 -10.56
CA GLY A 208 -17.49 -21.68 -10.96
C GLY A 208 -18.15 -23.05 -11.11
N ASN A 209 -17.34 -24.06 -11.40
CA ASN A 209 -17.76 -25.47 -11.46
C ASN A 209 -17.34 -26.27 -10.21
N CYS A 210 -16.80 -25.60 -9.18
CA CYS A 210 -16.34 -26.19 -7.93
C CYS A 210 -16.89 -25.49 -6.69
N ASP A 211 -16.99 -26.24 -5.60
CA ASP A 211 -17.41 -25.73 -4.29
C ASP A 211 -16.38 -24.76 -3.71
N TRP A 212 -16.84 -23.59 -3.26
CA TRP A 212 -16.02 -22.76 -2.37
C TRP A 212 -15.91 -23.44 -1.01
N GLN A 213 -14.70 -23.50 -0.46
CA GLN A 213 -14.46 -24.09 0.86
C GLN A 213 -14.58 -23.04 1.97
N PRO A 214 -14.86 -23.42 3.23
CA PRO A 214 -15.03 -22.48 4.34
C PRO A 214 -13.81 -21.58 4.61
N ASN A 215 -12.63 -22.04 4.23
CA ASN A 215 -11.36 -21.33 4.42
C ASN A 215 -11.05 -20.32 3.31
N PHE A 216 -11.85 -20.23 2.24
CA PHE A 216 -11.76 -19.17 1.23
C PHE A 216 -12.06 -17.83 1.89
N PHE A 217 -11.52 -16.74 1.35
CA PHE A 217 -11.59 -15.44 2.03
C PHE A 217 -11.64 -14.27 1.06
N LEU A 218 -12.31 -13.19 1.50
CA LEU A 218 -12.33 -11.89 0.83
C LEU A 218 -11.24 -11.00 1.45
N ASP A 219 -10.38 -10.41 0.63
CA ASP A 219 -9.34 -9.47 1.07
C ASP A 219 -9.24 -8.24 0.16
N PHE A 220 -8.61 -7.20 0.67
CA PHE A 220 -8.40 -5.94 -0.03
C PHE A 220 -7.47 -6.14 -1.22
N ALA A 221 -7.93 -5.73 -2.40
CA ALA A 221 -7.15 -5.78 -3.63
C ALA A 221 -6.35 -4.49 -3.84
N PHE A 222 -7.02 -3.34 -3.85
CA PHE A 222 -6.43 -2.00 -4.01
C PHE A 222 -7.51 -0.92 -3.83
N GLY A 223 -7.14 0.35 -3.93
CA GLY A 223 -8.09 1.46 -3.93
C GLY A 223 -7.54 2.73 -4.56
N ASN A 224 -8.34 3.80 -4.54
CA ASN A 224 -7.99 5.09 -5.15
C ASN A 224 -6.87 5.86 -4.40
N THR A 225 -6.65 5.53 -3.13
CA THR A 225 -5.59 6.08 -2.28
C THR A 225 -5.00 4.97 -1.40
N PRO A 226 -3.80 5.16 -0.80
CA PRO A 226 -3.27 4.20 0.17
C PRO A 226 -4.20 3.92 1.36
N ALA A 227 -5.01 4.91 1.76
CA ALA A 227 -5.96 4.80 2.87
C ALA A 227 -7.27 4.09 2.50
N ALA A 228 -7.50 3.76 1.23
CA ALA A 228 -8.75 3.16 0.75
C ALA A 228 -9.02 1.74 1.28
N ARG A 229 -8.03 1.08 1.89
CA ARG A 229 -8.22 -0.17 2.63
C ARG A 229 -9.10 0.03 3.87
N MET A 230 -9.10 1.24 4.45
CA MET A 230 -9.92 1.60 5.62
C MET A 230 -9.78 0.62 6.78
N GLY A 231 -8.58 0.03 6.93
CA GLY A 231 -8.28 -0.94 7.98
C GLY A 231 -8.81 -2.35 7.79
N GLY A 232 -9.55 -2.62 6.71
CA GLY A 232 -10.24 -3.89 6.56
C GLY A 232 -9.27 -5.06 6.45
N GLN A 233 -9.65 -6.15 7.11
CA GLN A 233 -8.88 -7.38 7.23
C GLN A 233 -9.49 -8.49 6.37
N PRO A 234 -8.70 -9.52 6.00
CA PRO A 234 -9.23 -10.69 5.30
C PRO A 234 -10.39 -11.32 6.09
N THR A 235 -11.51 -11.58 5.43
CA THR A 235 -12.69 -12.20 6.04
C THR A 235 -13.02 -13.53 5.36
N ARG A 236 -13.12 -14.60 6.14
CA ARG A 236 -13.44 -15.94 5.61
C ARG A 236 -14.89 -16.05 5.17
N VAL A 237 -15.15 -16.85 4.13
CA VAL A 237 -16.49 -17.22 3.68
C VAL A 237 -17.21 -18.07 4.75
N GLY A 238 -16.46 -18.90 5.48
CA GLY A 238 -16.95 -19.60 6.68
C GLY A 238 -17.89 -20.77 6.43
N ARG A 239 -18.27 -21.05 5.19
CA ARG A 239 -19.12 -22.18 4.80
C ARG A 239 -18.80 -22.69 3.40
N VAL A 240 -19.26 -23.90 3.09
CA VAL A 240 -19.22 -24.44 1.72
C VAL A 240 -20.26 -23.74 0.86
N VAL A 241 -19.89 -23.31 -0.35
CA VAL A 241 -20.80 -22.69 -1.32
C VAL A 241 -20.72 -23.46 -2.63
N LYS A 242 -21.76 -24.24 -2.96
CA LYS A 242 -21.84 -25.00 -4.20
C LYS A 242 -21.98 -24.09 -5.43
N PRO A 243 -21.60 -24.55 -6.64
CA PRO A 243 -21.92 -23.88 -7.90
C PRO A 243 -23.39 -23.41 -7.96
N GLY A 244 -23.60 -22.15 -8.34
CA GLY A 244 -24.90 -21.48 -8.34
C GLY A 244 -25.40 -20.99 -6.98
N GLY A 245 -24.80 -21.41 -5.86
CA GLY A 245 -25.12 -20.97 -4.51
C GLY A 245 -24.58 -19.57 -4.18
N THR A 246 -25.11 -18.93 -3.13
CA THR A 246 -24.71 -17.58 -2.70
C THR A 246 -24.06 -17.54 -1.32
N ALA A 247 -23.26 -16.51 -1.06
CA ALA A 247 -22.70 -16.20 0.26
C ALA A 247 -22.68 -14.68 0.52
N ASP A 248 -22.96 -14.33 1.77
CA ASP A 248 -22.87 -12.97 2.28
C ASP A 248 -21.54 -12.83 3.00
N VAL A 249 -20.72 -11.85 2.59
CA VAL A 249 -19.41 -11.60 3.16
C VAL A 249 -19.31 -10.12 3.52
N SER A 250 -18.88 -9.84 4.74
CA SER A 250 -18.81 -8.48 5.28
C SER A 250 -17.42 -8.16 5.84
N VAL A 251 -16.97 -6.93 5.65
CA VAL A 251 -15.70 -6.41 6.18
C VAL A 251 -15.96 -5.26 7.15
N ASN A 252 -15.26 -5.24 8.27
CA ASN A 252 -15.27 -4.11 9.21
C ASN A 252 -14.25 -3.07 8.74
N LEU A 253 -14.70 -1.83 8.62
CA LEU A 253 -13.93 -0.71 8.05
C LEU A 253 -14.00 0.50 8.96
N VAL A 254 -13.03 1.40 8.81
CA VAL A 254 -12.98 2.65 9.56
C VAL A 254 -12.66 3.81 8.63
N ALA A 255 -13.50 4.85 8.68
CA ALA A 255 -13.37 6.03 7.84
C ALA A 255 -12.04 6.75 8.10
N PRO A 256 -11.25 7.09 7.07
CA PRO A 256 -9.96 7.75 7.27
C PRO A 256 -10.09 9.13 7.94
N GLY A 257 -8.99 9.60 8.55
CA GLY A 257 -8.95 10.87 9.28
C GLY A 257 -8.99 12.13 8.40
N LEU A 258 -8.53 12.02 7.15
CA LEU A 258 -8.48 13.15 6.24
C LEU A 258 -9.78 13.29 5.42
N PRO A 259 -10.23 14.52 5.14
CA PRO A 259 -11.35 14.75 4.24
C PRO A 259 -11.05 14.24 2.83
N GLY A 260 -12.03 13.60 2.20
CA GLY A 260 -11.87 13.08 0.84
C GLY A 260 -12.86 11.99 0.48
N THR A 261 -12.76 11.52 -0.76
CA THR A 261 -13.50 10.33 -1.25
C THR A 261 -12.59 9.12 -1.20
N TYR A 262 -13.01 8.05 -0.55
CA TYR A 262 -12.25 6.80 -0.41
C TYR A 262 -13.00 5.67 -1.08
N GLN A 263 -12.31 4.96 -1.98
CA GLN A 263 -12.88 3.84 -2.72
C GLN A 263 -11.96 2.63 -2.67
N GLY A 264 -12.41 1.57 -2.00
CA GLY A 264 -11.67 0.32 -1.81
C GLY A 264 -12.28 -0.85 -2.59
N PHE A 265 -11.42 -1.68 -3.18
CA PHE A 265 -11.79 -2.86 -3.97
C PHE A 265 -11.38 -4.14 -3.26
N TRP A 266 -12.26 -5.13 -3.27
CA TRP A 266 -12.13 -6.39 -2.55
C TRP A 266 -12.24 -7.57 -3.51
N GLN A 267 -11.46 -8.61 -3.24
CA GLN A 267 -11.31 -9.79 -4.10
C GLN A 267 -11.41 -11.06 -3.24
N ILE A 268 -12.12 -12.08 -3.74
CA ILE A 268 -12.14 -13.40 -3.11
C ILE A 268 -10.95 -14.24 -3.58
N TYR A 269 -10.40 -15.02 -2.65
CA TYR A 269 -9.24 -15.89 -2.81
C TYR A 269 -9.57 -17.31 -2.36
N ASP A 270 -8.97 -18.29 -3.03
CA ASP A 270 -9.05 -19.69 -2.62
C ASP A 270 -8.10 -20.00 -1.44
N ALA A 271 -8.08 -21.27 -1.00
CA ALA A 271 -7.24 -21.72 0.11
C ALA A 271 -5.72 -21.55 -0.14
N SER A 272 -5.31 -21.45 -1.40
CA SER A 272 -3.91 -21.26 -1.81
C SER A 272 -3.52 -19.80 -2.03
N GLY A 273 -4.48 -18.86 -1.84
CA GLY A 273 -4.26 -17.43 -2.03
C GLY A 273 -4.35 -17.01 -3.50
N VAL A 274 -4.98 -17.81 -4.36
CA VAL A 274 -5.22 -17.45 -5.77
C VAL A 274 -6.55 -16.68 -5.87
N PRO A 275 -6.56 -15.46 -6.46
CA PRO A 275 -7.79 -14.68 -6.61
C PRO A 275 -8.67 -15.24 -7.74
N PHE A 276 -9.99 -15.27 -7.55
CA PHE A 276 -10.94 -15.73 -8.57
C PHE A 276 -12.25 -14.94 -8.58
N GLY A 277 -12.94 -14.87 -9.73
CA GLY A 277 -14.22 -14.18 -9.84
C GLY A 277 -14.17 -12.64 -9.79
N GLU A 278 -15.35 -12.04 -9.68
CA GLU A 278 -15.56 -10.60 -9.70
C GLU A 278 -15.08 -9.90 -8.43
N ARG A 279 -14.67 -8.63 -8.58
CA ARG A 279 -14.35 -7.74 -7.47
C ARG A 279 -15.57 -6.95 -7.04
N VAL A 280 -15.68 -6.75 -5.73
CA VAL A 280 -16.67 -5.85 -5.11
C VAL A 280 -16.00 -4.61 -4.53
N TRP A 281 -16.76 -3.57 -4.20
CA TRP A 281 -16.20 -2.32 -3.73
C TRP A 281 -17.10 -1.56 -2.76
N VAL A 282 -16.52 -0.54 -2.16
CA VAL A 282 -17.19 0.45 -1.32
C VAL A 282 -16.60 1.82 -1.59
N GLN A 283 -17.46 2.83 -1.74
CA GLN A 283 -17.08 4.23 -1.81
C GLN A 283 -17.72 5.05 -0.68
N ILE A 284 -16.92 5.76 0.10
CA ILE A 284 -17.38 6.67 1.15
C ILE A 284 -16.82 8.09 0.96
N VAL A 285 -17.45 9.06 1.63
CA VAL A 285 -16.96 10.44 1.71
C VAL A 285 -16.70 10.81 3.17
N VAL A 286 -15.51 11.33 3.44
CA VAL A 286 -15.16 11.95 4.73
C VAL A 286 -15.25 13.46 4.56
N PRO A 287 -16.18 14.16 5.26
CA PRO A 287 -16.34 15.60 5.11
C PRO A 287 -15.18 16.37 5.75
N GLY A 288 -14.94 17.57 5.22
CA GLY A 288 -14.03 18.54 5.85
C GLY A 288 -14.59 19.09 7.15
N ALA A 289 -13.72 19.51 8.06
CA ALA A 289 -14.13 20.34 9.19
C ALA A 289 -14.82 21.61 8.64
N PRO A 290 -15.92 22.08 9.24
CA PRO A 290 -16.54 23.32 8.83
C PRO A 290 -15.53 24.45 8.96
N THR A 291 -15.23 25.12 7.86
CA THR A 291 -14.36 26.30 7.87
C THR A 291 -15.03 27.37 8.73
N PRO A 292 -14.34 27.97 9.73
CA PRO A 292 -14.90 29.09 10.47
C PRO A 292 -15.24 30.21 9.48
N VAL A 293 -16.52 30.55 9.37
CA VAL A 293 -16.94 31.68 8.54
C VAL A 293 -16.38 32.95 9.21
N PRO A 294 -15.60 33.78 8.50
CA PRO A 294 -15.12 35.03 9.07
C PRO A 294 -16.33 35.86 9.52
N PRO A 295 -16.31 36.41 10.75
CA PRO A 295 -17.42 37.23 11.22
C PRO A 295 -17.64 38.43 10.28
N PRO A 296 -18.90 38.85 10.07
CA PRO A 296 -19.20 39.96 9.18
C PRO A 296 -18.44 41.22 9.59
N LEU A 297 -17.83 41.90 8.61
CA LEU A 297 -17.12 43.15 8.84
C LEU A 297 -18.11 44.20 9.39
N PRO A 298 -17.77 44.98 10.44
CA PRO A 298 -18.66 45.99 10.98
C PRO A 298 -19.08 46.99 9.91
N THR A 299 -20.36 47.33 9.86
CA THR A 299 -20.88 48.36 8.94
C THR A 299 -20.29 49.71 9.34
N PRO A 300 -19.57 50.43 8.45
CA PRO A 300 -18.92 51.68 8.81
C PRO A 300 -19.94 52.75 9.20
N ILE A 301 -19.73 53.40 10.34
CA ILE A 301 -20.53 54.53 10.81
C ILE A 301 -19.74 55.82 10.54
N PRO A 302 -20.31 56.82 9.85
CA PRO A 302 -19.64 58.10 9.62
C PRO A 302 -19.16 58.74 10.94
N GLY A 303 -17.90 59.15 10.99
CA GLY A 303 -17.28 59.79 12.15
C GLY A 303 -16.69 58.83 13.20
N ILE A 304 -16.83 57.50 13.02
CA ILE A 304 -16.22 56.48 13.89
C ILE A 304 -15.35 55.57 13.03
N SER A 305 -14.03 55.56 13.28
CA SER A 305 -13.19 54.45 12.84
C SER A 305 -13.01 53.47 14.00
N PHE A 306 -13.31 52.20 13.78
CA PHE A 306 -13.10 51.12 14.74
C PHE A 306 -12.68 49.88 13.97
N SER A 307 -11.53 49.33 14.33
CA SER A 307 -10.93 48.19 13.64
C SER A 307 -10.21 47.29 14.63
N ALA A 308 -10.06 46.02 14.28
CA ALA A 308 -9.18 45.08 14.97
C ALA A 308 -8.32 44.35 13.96
N ASN A 309 -7.07 44.08 14.31
CA ASN A 309 -6.17 43.29 13.47
C ASN A 309 -5.27 42.39 14.34
N PRO A 310 -5.32 41.05 14.18
CA PRO A 310 -6.25 40.27 13.33
C PRO A 310 -7.62 40.03 13.99
N THR A 311 -8.67 39.78 13.21
CA THR A 311 -10.03 39.43 13.71
C THR A 311 -10.23 37.94 14.00
N VAL A 312 -9.28 37.10 13.61
CA VAL A 312 -9.22 35.66 13.91
C VAL A 312 -7.86 35.38 14.54
N ILE A 313 -7.85 34.76 15.72
CA ILE A 313 -6.63 34.42 16.48
C ILE A 313 -6.69 32.99 17.00
N SER A 314 -5.54 32.40 17.32
CA SER A 314 -5.49 31.14 18.08
C SER A 314 -5.51 31.42 19.59
N GLN A 315 -6.03 30.50 20.39
CA GLN A 315 -6.04 30.62 21.85
C GLN A 315 -4.63 30.92 22.39
N GLY A 316 -4.52 31.97 23.23
CA GLY A 316 -3.25 32.47 23.74
C GLY A 316 -2.59 33.58 22.90
N GLN A 317 -3.11 33.88 21.71
CA GLN A 317 -2.71 35.06 20.93
C GLN A 317 -3.53 36.29 21.31
N CYS A 318 -3.09 37.45 20.83
CA CYS A 318 -3.74 38.73 21.05
C CYS A 318 -4.06 39.41 19.72
N THR A 319 -5.07 40.28 19.74
CA THR A 319 -5.41 41.20 18.67
C THR A 319 -5.26 42.64 19.15
N THR A 320 -5.02 43.57 18.23
CA THR A 320 -4.99 45.00 18.53
C THR A 320 -6.22 45.66 17.96
N PHE A 321 -7.00 46.28 18.83
CA PHE A 321 -8.08 47.19 18.46
C PHE A 321 -7.53 48.61 18.30
N SER A 322 -8.03 49.33 17.32
CA SER A 322 -7.71 50.74 17.08
C SER A 322 -8.99 51.50 16.73
N TRP A 323 -9.12 52.71 17.28
CA TRP A 323 -10.24 53.59 17.00
C TRP A 323 -9.84 55.06 16.91
N SER A 324 -10.61 55.81 16.13
CA SER A 324 -10.51 57.27 16.02
C SER A 324 -11.90 57.87 15.89
N VAL A 325 -12.24 58.74 16.84
CA VAL A 325 -13.54 59.38 16.95
C VAL A 325 -13.35 60.85 17.35
N GLN A 326 -14.07 61.75 16.69
CA GLN A 326 -14.03 63.19 16.94
C GLN A 326 -15.37 63.70 17.49
N GLY A 327 -15.34 64.82 18.24
CA GLY A 327 -16.56 65.47 18.75
C GLY A 327 -17.28 64.69 19.86
N VAL A 328 -16.52 64.00 20.72
CA VAL A 328 -17.06 63.07 21.73
C VAL A 328 -17.03 63.65 23.14
N GLN A 329 -18.08 63.34 23.91
CA GLN A 329 -18.15 63.55 25.35
C GLN A 329 -17.55 62.35 26.12
N GLY A 330 -17.61 61.14 25.55
CA GLY A 330 -17.04 59.94 26.14
C GLY A 330 -16.98 58.76 25.18
N VAL A 331 -15.99 57.88 25.39
CA VAL A 331 -15.81 56.63 24.64
C VAL A 331 -15.53 55.49 25.61
N TRP A 332 -16.12 54.32 25.38
CA TRP A 332 -15.94 53.11 26.19
C TRP A 332 -15.67 51.90 25.31
N PHE A 333 -14.63 51.13 25.65
CA PHE A 333 -14.22 49.91 24.93
C PHE A 333 -14.27 48.69 25.85
N PHE A 334 -15.22 47.78 25.64
CA PHE A 334 -15.52 46.69 26.58
C PHE A 334 -15.97 45.40 25.87
N PRO A 335 -15.71 44.21 26.44
CA PRO A 335 -16.25 42.95 25.93
C PRO A 335 -17.75 42.77 26.29
N GLN A 336 -18.47 41.93 25.54
CA GLN A 336 -19.94 41.75 25.59
C GLN A 336 -20.57 41.58 26.98
N ASP A 337 -19.83 40.97 27.91
CA ASP A 337 -20.34 40.60 29.24
C ASP A 337 -19.75 41.46 30.37
N GLN A 338 -19.24 42.64 30.05
CA GLN A 338 -18.68 43.56 31.04
C GLN A 338 -19.45 44.91 31.07
N PRO A 339 -19.65 45.51 32.26
CA PRO A 339 -20.36 46.77 32.39
C PRO A 339 -19.51 47.92 31.81
N TRP A 340 -19.99 48.53 30.72
CA TRP A 340 -19.26 49.55 29.95
C TRP A 340 -18.76 50.73 30.79
N GLN A 341 -19.45 51.08 31.88
CA GLN A 341 -19.12 52.21 32.76
C GLN A 341 -17.69 52.14 33.29
N ASN A 342 -17.13 50.94 33.41
CA ASN A 342 -15.80 50.69 33.96
C ASN A 342 -14.67 50.75 32.91
N TYR A 343 -15.00 51.04 31.64
CA TYR A 343 -14.09 50.88 30.50
C TYR A 343 -13.92 52.17 29.69
N GLY A 344 -13.86 53.32 30.37
CA GLY A 344 -13.65 54.62 29.72
C GLY A 344 -12.27 54.69 29.05
N VAL A 345 -12.23 55.15 27.80
CA VAL A 345 -11.00 55.25 26.99
C VAL A 345 -10.94 56.57 26.21
N PRO A 346 -9.75 57.02 25.76
CA PRO A 346 -9.62 58.21 24.91
C PRO A 346 -10.32 58.05 23.55
N GLY A 347 -10.76 59.14 22.95
CA GLY A 347 -11.46 59.14 21.65
C GLY A 347 -10.60 58.70 20.45
N VAL A 348 -9.28 58.77 20.56
CA VAL A 348 -8.33 58.21 19.59
C VAL A 348 -7.34 57.36 20.37
N SER A 349 -7.35 56.05 20.15
CA SER A 349 -6.46 55.14 20.87
C SER A 349 -6.38 53.76 20.19
N SER A 350 -5.51 52.92 20.74
CA SER A 350 -5.43 51.50 20.41
C SER A 350 -5.23 50.69 21.68
N GLN A 351 -5.83 49.50 21.74
CA GLN A 351 -5.72 48.60 22.89
C GLN A 351 -5.59 47.15 22.44
N GLN A 352 -4.65 46.44 23.06
CA GLN A 352 -4.48 45.00 22.86
C GLN A 352 -5.48 44.21 23.71
N ALA A 353 -6.04 43.15 23.13
CA ALA A 353 -6.89 42.20 23.82
C ALA A 353 -6.50 40.76 23.48
N CYS A 354 -6.46 39.88 24.49
CA CYS A 354 -6.05 38.47 24.34
C CYS A 354 -7.19 37.53 24.78
N PRO A 355 -8.33 37.53 24.07
CA PRO A 355 -9.48 36.73 24.48
C PRO A 355 -9.16 35.23 24.42
N GLN A 356 -9.61 34.49 25.42
CA GLN A 356 -9.40 33.03 25.53
C GLN A 356 -10.47 32.21 24.80
N GLN A 357 -11.58 32.86 24.45
CA GLN A 357 -12.73 32.29 23.75
C GLN A 357 -13.21 33.34 22.74
N THR A 358 -14.05 32.93 21.78
CA THR A 358 -14.64 33.90 20.84
C THR A 358 -15.41 34.97 21.60
N THR A 359 -14.95 36.22 21.50
CA THR A 359 -15.48 37.34 22.29
C THR A 359 -15.84 38.51 21.37
N THR A 360 -17.02 39.08 21.58
CA THR A 360 -17.42 40.34 20.94
C THR A 360 -17.00 41.52 21.81
N TYR A 361 -16.36 42.49 21.19
CA TYR A 361 -15.97 43.76 21.79
C TYR A 361 -16.83 44.89 21.24
N PHE A 362 -17.17 45.84 22.09
CA PHE A 362 -18.00 46.98 21.80
C PHE A 362 -17.20 48.27 21.96
N LEU A 363 -17.39 49.19 21.02
CA LEU A 363 -16.98 50.58 21.14
C LEU A 363 -18.24 51.45 21.24
N ARG A 364 -18.54 51.93 22.44
CA ARG A 364 -19.65 52.84 22.72
C ARG A 364 -19.14 54.27 22.74
N VAL A 365 -19.78 55.15 21.98
CA VAL A 365 -19.40 56.55 21.79
C VAL A 365 -20.58 57.43 22.15
N GLN A 366 -20.35 58.44 22.99
CA GLN A 366 -21.29 59.51 23.26
C GLN A 366 -20.73 60.81 22.68
N PHE A 367 -21.49 61.45 21.79
CA PHE A 367 -21.12 62.71 21.12
C PHE A 367 -21.53 63.92 21.96
N ASN A 368 -20.98 65.09 21.62
CA ASN A 368 -21.28 66.36 22.30
C ASN A 368 -22.75 66.80 22.18
N ASP A 369 -23.47 66.31 21.17
CA ASP A 369 -24.91 66.53 20.99
C ASP A 369 -25.78 65.60 21.85
N GLY A 370 -25.14 64.77 22.69
CA GLY A 370 -25.79 63.77 23.54
C GLY A 370 -26.14 62.47 22.82
N THR A 371 -25.91 62.35 21.50
CA THR A 371 -26.20 61.12 20.77
C THR A 371 -25.21 60.01 21.15
N VAL A 372 -25.72 58.78 21.25
CA VAL A 372 -24.92 57.60 21.57
C VAL A 372 -24.92 56.66 20.38
N ARG A 373 -23.74 56.24 19.94
CA ARG A 373 -23.55 55.22 18.90
C ARG A 373 -22.69 54.09 19.43
N GLN A 374 -22.90 52.89 18.91
CA GLN A 374 -22.15 51.72 19.31
C GLN A 374 -21.75 50.91 18.08
N GLN A 375 -20.49 50.51 18.02
CA GLN A 375 -20.00 49.51 17.07
C GLN A 375 -19.52 48.27 17.82
N GLN A 376 -19.48 47.14 17.12
CA GLN A 376 -19.00 45.88 17.65
C GLN A 376 -18.09 45.18 16.67
N ILE A 377 -17.10 44.45 17.20
CA ILE A 377 -16.24 43.55 16.43
C ILE A 377 -16.11 42.25 17.21
N THR A 378 -16.40 41.12 16.55
CA THR A 378 -16.21 39.79 17.13
C THR A 378 -14.85 39.24 16.77
N ILE A 379 -14.07 38.87 17.79
CA ILE A 379 -12.79 38.20 17.62
C ILE A 379 -13.03 36.70 17.73
N THR A 380 -12.80 36.00 16.63
CA THR A 380 -12.91 34.53 16.62
C THR A 380 -11.64 33.94 17.20
N VAL A 381 -11.77 33.15 18.27
CA VAL A 381 -10.64 32.44 18.88
C VAL A 381 -10.72 30.98 18.48
N ASN A 382 -9.77 30.53 17.66
CA ASN A 382 -9.59 29.13 17.37
C ASN A 382 -8.99 28.46 18.62
N PRO A 383 -9.65 27.44 19.20
CA PRO A 383 -9.11 26.74 20.35
C PRO A 383 -7.74 26.17 20.02
N ALA A 384 -6.81 26.21 20.99
CA ALA A 384 -5.52 25.55 20.83
C ALA A 384 -5.79 24.04 20.78
N VAL A 385 -5.64 23.44 19.59
CA VAL A 385 -5.69 21.98 19.47
C VAL A 385 -4.44 21.45 20.17
N SER A 386 -4.60 20.86 21.35
CA SER A 386 -3.50 20.13 21.98
C SER A 386 -2.98 19.11 20.98
N GLY A 387 -1.67 19.04 20.75
CA GLY A 387 -1.11 18.09 19.79
C GLY A 387 -1.53 16.64 20.05
N PRO A 388 -1.35 15.73 19.08
CA PRO A 388 -1.68 14.32 19.22
C PRO A 388 -0.95 13.70 20.42
N VAL A 389 -1.66 12.89 21.19
CA VAL A 389 -1.13 12.13 22.33
C VAL A 389 -1.37 10.65 22.08
N ILE A 390 -0.31 9.84 22.09
CA ILE A 390 -0.41 8.37 22.00
C ILE A 390 -0.59 7.82 23.42
N GLU A 391 -1.84 7.50 23.78
CA GLU A 391 -2.17 6.95 25.10
C GLU A 391 -1.75 5.48 25.21
N ARG A 392 -1.86 4.74 24.12
CA ARG A 392 -1.51 3.32 24.06
C ARG A 392 -0.98 2.94 22.69
N PHE A 393 0.06 2.11 22.67
CA PHE A 393 0.53 1.39 21.49
C PHE A 393 1.16 0.05 21.90
N THR A 394 0.58 -1.07 21.43
CA THR A 394 1.02 -2.43 21.75
C THR A 394 1.16 -3.28 20.49
N ALA A 395 2.10 -4.21 20.50
CA ALA A 395 2.26 -5.26 19.49
C ALA A 395 2.48 -6.59 20.23
N ASP A 396 1.50 -7.49 20.18
CA ASP A 396 1.44 -8.71 20.99
C ASP A 396 1.07 -9.92 20.10
N PRO A 397 1.79 -11.07 20.15
CA PRO A 397 2.94 -11.37 21.01
C PRO A 397 4.24 -10.69 20.56
N ALA A 398 5.12 -10.38 21.52
CA ALA A 398 6.45 -9.82 21.25
C ALA A 398 7.43 -10.84 20.62
N GLN A 399 7.08 -12.14 20.65
CA GLN A 399 7.84 -13.24 20.04
C GLN A 399 6.87 -14.16 19.31
N ILE A 400 7.13 -14.44 18.03
CA ILE A 400 6.31 -15.33 17.19
C ILE A 400 7.23 -16.19 16.31
N THR A 401 6.70 -17.28 15.75
CA THR A 401 7.35 -18.01 14.66
C THR A 401 6.82 -17.51 13.31
N LEU A 402 7.65 -17.59 12.26
CA LEU A 402 7.26 -17.22 10.89
C LEU A 402 5.89 -17.86 10.52
N GLY A 403 4.96 -17.03 10.02
CA GLY A 403 3.59 -17.43 9.69
C GLY A 403 2.54 -17.22 10.79
N GLN A 404 2.95 -16.91 12.03
CA GLN A 404 2.03 -16.50 13.09
C GLN A 404 1.65 -15.02 12.98
N THR A 405 0.54 -14.65 13.62
CA THR A 405 0.00 -13.28 13.60
C THR A 405 0.44 -12.49 14.83
N VAL A 406 0.74 -11.21 14.64
CA VAL A 406 0.85 -10.22 15.71
C VAL A 406 -0.36 -9.29 15.67
N ASN A 407 -0.92 -8.97 16.84
CA ASN A 407 -1.98 -7.99 17.01
C ASN A 407 -1.40 -6.64 17.46
N ILE A 408 -1.60 -5.61 16.65
CA ILE A 408 -1.23 -4.23 16.96
C ILE A 408 -2.48 -3.51 17.45
N GLN A 409 -2.39 -2.80 18.58
CA GLN A 409 -3.51 -2.03 19.15
C GLN A 409 -3.04 -0.64 19.57
N TRP A 410 -3.91 0.35 19.43
CA TRP A 410 -3.58 1.72 19.78
C TRP A 410 -4.78 2.53 20.25
N GLN A 411 -4.46 3.60 20.97
CA GLN A 411 -5.37 4.67 21.36
C GLN A 411 -4.61 5.99 21.32
N VAL A 412 -5.18 6.96 20.60
CA VAL A 412 -4.64 8.29 20.34
C VAL A 412 -5.73 9.32 20.64
N SER A 413 -5.36 10.36 21.37
CA SER A 413 -6.24 11.48 21.71
C SER A 413 -5.60 12.83 21.30
N GLY A 414 -6.32 13.93 21.51
CA GLY A 414 -5.90 15.27 21.12
C GLY A 414 -6.18 15.63 19.66
N GLY A 415 -5.52 16.69 19.18
CA GLY A 415 -5.64 17.31 17.87
C GLY A 415 -4.94 16.53 16.77
N VAL A 416 -5.39 15.30 16.53
CA VAL A 416 -4.84 14.42 15.50
C VAL A 416 -5.61 14.55 14.19
N THR A 417 -4.88 14.66 13.07
CA THR A 417 -5.45 14.75 11.72
C THR A 417 -5.19 13.50 10.89
N ARG A 418 -4.15 12.74 11.24
CA ARG A 418 -3.74 11.52 10.52
C ARG A 418 -2.97 10.61 11.47
N ILE A 419 -3.19 9.31 11.35
CA ILE A 419 -2.41 8.29 12.06
C ILE A 419 -1.88 7.30 11.02
N ALA A 420 -0.59 6.96 11.11
CA ALA A 420 0.03 5.92 10.30
C ALA A 420 0.57 4.81 11.19
N ILE A 421 0.25 3.56 10.86
CA ILE A 421 0.88 2.36 11.40
C ILE A 421 1.96 1.93 10.42
N LEU A 422 3.18 1.73 10.92
CA LEU A 422 4.35 1.39 10.13
C LEU A 422 4.89 0.02 10.53
N ARG A 423 5.43 -0.72 9.56
CA ARG A 423 6.26 -1.90 9.71
C ARG A 423 7.63 -1.60 9.11
N ASN A 424 8.69 -1.73 9.90
CA ASN A 424 10.08 -1.45 9.49
C ASN A 424 10.23 -0.09 8.79
N GLY A 425 9.47 0.92 9.24
CA GLY A 425 9.49 2.27 8.67
C GLY A 425 8.59 2.49 7.44
N ALA A 426 7.97 1.45 6.87
CA ALA A 426 7.00 1.57 5.79
C ALA A 426 5.57 1.55 6.32
N ALA A 427 4.69 2.43 5.84
CA ALA A 427 3.30 2.47 6.29
C ALA A 427 2.53 1.20 5.83
N VAL A 428 2.01 0.44 6.79
CA VAL A 428 1.09 -0.69 6.55
C VAL A 428 -0.37 -0.28 6.66
N TRP A 429 -0.64 0.82 7.38
CA TRP A 429 -1.94 1.47 7.39
C TRP A 429 -1.75 2.98 7.52
N ASP A 430 -2.00 3.68 6.42
CA ASP A 430 -2.00 5.14 6.40
C ASP A 430 -3.43 5.68 6.52
N GLY A 431 -3.72 6.44 7.57
CA GLY A 431 -5.09 6.88 7.91
C GLY A 431 -5.81 5.94 8.88
N ALA A 432 -5.10 5.43 9.89
CA ALA A 432 -5.69 4.65 10.97
C ALA A 432 -6.60 5.53 11.87
N PRO A 433 -7.66 4.96 12.49
CA PRO A 433 -8.50 5.69 13.45
C PRO A 433 -7.76 6.06 14.73
N THR A 434 -8.38 6.93 15.53
CA THR A 434 -7.88 7.31 16.87
C THR A 434 -7.81 6.13 17.83
N THR A 435 -8.69 5.14 17.71
CA THR A 435 -8.62 3.87 18.45
C THR A 435 -8.82 2.72 17.48
N GLY A 436 -7.99 1.70 17.54
CA GLY A 436 -8.11 0.58 16.62
C GLY A 436 -7.17 -0.59 16.90
N SER A 437 -7.29 -1.60 16.05
CA SER A 437 -6.43 -2.76 16.04
C SER A 437 -6.13 -3.20 14.60
N TYR A 438 -4.94 -3.75 14.38
CA TYR A 438 -4.45 -4.26 13.10
C TYR A 438 -3.74 -5.59 13.32
N ASN A 439 -4.14 -6.63 12.60
CA ASN A 439 -3.45 -7.92 12.61
C ASN A 439 -2.45 -7.97 11.48
N ASP A 440 -1.26 -8.50 11.75
CA ASP A 440 -0.21 -8.58 10.76
C ASP A 440 0.53 -9.92 10.82
N VAL A 441 0.97 -10.42 9.66
CA VAL A 441 1.71 -11.69 9.54
C VAL A 441 3.06 -11.38 8.88
N PRO A 442 4.16 -11.33 9.65
CA PRO A 442 5.49 -11.13 9.09
C PRO A 442 5.88 -12.21 8.09
N GLN A 443 6.48 -11.80 6.98
CA GLN A 443 6.84 -12.68 5.86
C GLN A 443 8.30 -13.15 5.89
N SER A 444 9.09 -12.67 6.85
CA SER A 444 10.49 -13.04 7.04
C SER A 444 10.82 -13.18 8.52
N ALA A 445 11.72 -14.10 8.85
CA ALA A 445 12.28 -14.21 10.18
C ALA A 445 13.18 -13.00 10.51
N GLY A 446 13.40 -12.76 11.80
CA GLY A 446 14.18 -11.65 12.33
C GLY A 446 13.35 -10.64 13.12
N SER A 447 13.95 -9.49 13.41
CA SER A 447 13.32 -8.40 14.17
C SER A 447 12.40 -7.58 13.26
N VAL A 448 11.13 -7.45 13.63
CA VAL A 448 10.14 -6.60 12.96
C VAL A 448 9.73 -5.47 13.90
N THR A 449 9.93 -4.23 13.48
CA THR A 449 9.58 -3.05 14.27
C THR A 449 8.27 -2.46 13.77
N TYR A 450 7.27 -2.42 14.66
CA TYR A 450 6.02 -1.71 14.45
C TYR A 450 6.09 -0.31 15.06
N ALA A 451 5.60 0.71 14.35
CA ALA A 451 5.53 2.06 14.87
C ALA A 451 4.16 2.68 14.61
N ILE A 452 3.77 3.64 15.44
CA ILE A 452 2.63 4.52 15.21
C ILE A 452 3.13 5.96 15.11
N GLN A 453 2.70 6.67 14.08
CA GLN A 453 2.88 8.11 13.93
C GLN A 453 1.51 8.79 13.99
N ALA A 454 1.32 9.75 14.88
CA ALA A 454 0.11 10.56 14.95
C ALA A 454 0.47 12.02 14.62
N PHE A 455 -0.20 12.59 13.62
CA PHE A 455 0.09 13.90 13.05
C PHE A 455 -0.93 14.93 13.50
N ASP A 456 -0.49 16.15 13.78
CA ASP A 456 -1.37 17.30 13.98
C ASP A 456 -1.73 18.01 12.66
N ALA A 457 -2.48 19.11 12.74
CA ALA A 457 -2.86 19.91 11.58
C ALA A 457 -1.68 20.64 10.90
N GLY A 458 -0.57 20.84 11.62
CA GLY A 458 0.67 21.40 11.09
C GLY A 458 1.58 20.37 10.43
N GLY A 459 1.20 19.08 10.45
CA GLY A 459 2.00 17.97 9.94
C GLY A 459 3.13 17.53 10.87
N GLN A 460 3.18 18.04 12.11
CA GLN A 460 4.12 17.53 13.12
C GLN A 460 3.61 16.20 13.66
N ALA A 461 4.54 15.25 13.88
CA ALA A 461 4.20 13.90 14.30
C ALA A 461 4.78 13.56 15.68
N VAL A 462 3.97 12.95 16.53
CA VAL A 462 4.46 12.16 17.66
C VAL A 462 4.57 10.69 17.24
N GLN A 463 5.58 9.98 17.72
CA GLN A 463 5.82 8.59 17.35
C GLN A 463 6.24 7.73 18.55
N THR A 464 5.80 6.48 18.56
CA THR A 464 6.39 5.41 19.40
C THR A 464 6.46 4.09 18.63
N SER A 465 7.24 3.12 19.11
CA SER A 465 7.45 1.83 18.44
C SER A 465 7.50 0.63 19.39
N ARG A 466 7.29 -0.56 18.84
CA ARG A 466 7.40 -1.87 19.49
C ARG A 466 8.08 -2.85 18.54
N THR A 467 8.91 -3.72 19.09
CA THR A 467 9.65 -4.72 18.31
C THR A 467 9.12 -6.11 18.62
N VAL A 468 8.90 -6.89 17.56
CA VAL A 468 8.47 -8.29 17.61
C VAL A 468 9.57 -9.13 16.97
N ILE A 469 10.00 -10.20 17.61
CA ILE A 469 10.97 -11.13 17.03
C ILE A 469 10.24 -12.30 16.38
N VAL A 470 10.57 -12.54 15.13
CA VAL A 470 10.03 -13.62 14.31
C VAL A 470 11.09 -14.71 14.20
N GLY A 471 10.88 -15.83 14.89
CA GLY A 471 11.75 -17.00 14.79
C GLY A 471 11.59 -17.71 13.44
N ASP A 472 12.70 -18.18 12.89
CA ASP A 472 12.71 -19.08 11.74
C ASP A 472 12.49 -20.52 12.23
N PRO A 473 11.48 -21.25 11.75
CA PRO A 473 11.34 -22.68 12.04
C PRO A 473 12.61 -23.47 11.68
N GLY A 474 13.34 -23.06 10.64
CA GLY A 474 14.57 -23.70 10.15
C GLY A 474 15.81 -23.45 11.01
N SER A 475 15.79 -22.47 11.94
CA SER A 475 16.93 -22.14 12.81
C SER A 475 17.01 -22.95 14.11
N GLN A 476 16.09 -23.90 14.30
CA GLN A 476 16.26 -24.86 15.38
C GLN A 476 17.39 -25.84 15.03
N PRO A 477 18.31 -26.14 15.97
CA PRO A 477 19.34 -27.14 15.72
C PRO A 477 18.67 -28.51 15.44
N PRO A 478 19.22 -29.31 14.52
CA PRO A 478 18.68 -30.64 14.23
C PRO A 478 18.88 -31.55 15.44
N VAL A 479 17.93 -32.46 15.68
CA VAL A 479 17.97 -33.40 16.80
C VAL A 479 17.69 -34.81 16.29
N ILE A 480 18.45 -35.80 16.78
CA ILE A 480 18.15 -37.23 16.57
C ILE A 480 17.48 -37.76 17.83
N ASN A 481 16.15 -37.88 17.81
CA ASN A 481 15.37 -38.42 18.92
C ASN A 481 15.66 -39.92 19.07
N ALA A 482 15.62 -40.68 17.97
CA ALA A 482 15.91 -42.11 17.95
C ALA A 482 16.65 -42.52 16.67
N PHE A 483 17.57 -43.48 16.81
CA PHE A 483 18.19 -44.20 15.69
C PHE A 483 18.48 -45.62 16.18
N ARG A 484 17.89 -46.63 15.53
CA ARG A 484 17.99 -48.04 15.91
C ARG A 484 18.30 -48.91 14.70
N VAL A 485 19.14 -49.92 14.94
CA VAL A 485 19.48 -50.97 13.97
C VAL A 485 19.30 -52.31 14.67
N GLU A 486 18.38 -53.13 14.19
CA GLU A 486 17.98 -54.37 14.85
C GLU A 486 17.94 -55.56 13.87
N PRO A 487 18.37 -56.77 14.28
CA PRO A 487 18.92 -57.09 15.60
C PRO A 487 20.40 -56.70 15.74
N ALA A 488 20.85 -56.45 16.98
CA ALA A 488 22.24 -56.04 17.27
C ALA A 488 23.28 -57.18 17.09
N LEU A 489 22.83 -58.43 16.99
CA LEU A 489 23.66 -59.60 16.69
C LEU A 489 23.05 -60.35 15.50
N VAL A 490 23.82 -60.51 14.43
CA VAL A 490 23.39 -61.16 13.18
C VAL A 490 24.39 -62.21 12.73
N ARG A 491 23.95 -63.16 11.90
CA ARG A 491 24.87 -64.08 11.20
C ARG A 491 25.34 -63.45 9.88
N PRO A 492 26.48 -63.87 9.33
CA PRO A 492 26.90 -63.46 7.99
C PRO A 492 25.77 -63.68 6.97
N GLY A 493 25.55 -62.72 6.06
CA GLY A 493 24.46 -62.76 5.07
C GLY A 493 23.05 -62.38 5.58
N SER A 494 22.88 -62.08 6.87
CA SER A 494 21.58 -61.65 7.41
C SER A 494 21.31 -60.16 7.19
N CYS A 495 20.04 -59.77 7.22
CA CYS A 495 19.64 -58.37 7.12
C CYS A 495 19.28 -57.77 8.48
N VAL A 496 19.46 -56.46 8.60
CA VAL A 496 18.97 -55.65 9.73
C VAL A 496 17.88 -54.69 9.28
N LEU A 497 17.06 -54.27 10.23
CA LEU A 497 16.04 -53.24 10.07
C LEU A 497 16.50 -51.96 10.78
N ILE A 498 16.42 -50.86 10.06
CA ILE A 498 16.83 -49.52 10.50
C ILE A 498 15.57 -48.68 10.71
N SER A 499 15.50 -48.01 11.86
CA SER A 499 14.46 -47.03 12.18
C SER A 499 15.04 -45.76 12.80
N TRP A 500 14.44 -44.62 12.49
CA TRP A 500 14.89 -43.31 12.95
C TRP A 500 13.72 -42.35 13.21
N ASP A 501 13.97 -41.43 14.14
CA ASP A 501 13.13 -40.27 14.42
C ASP A 501 14.04 -39.07 14.66
N ALA A 502 13.92 -38.06 13.80
CA ALA A 502 14.62 -36.79 13.93
C ALA A 502 13.61 -35.66 14.17
N GLY A 503 13.98 -34.75 15.08
CA GLY A 503 13.21 -33.58 15.48
C GLY A 503 14.02 -32.29 15.40
N GLY A 504 13.54 -31.25 16.09
CA GLY A 504 14.10 -29.90 15.95
C GLY A 504 13.91 -29.38 14.53
N GLY A 505 14.86 -28.56 14.04
CA GLY A 505 14.81 -27.98 12.69
C GLY A 505 15.26 -28.95 11.58
N THR A 506 15.24 -30.26 11.80
CA THR A 506 15.73 -31.25 10.83
C THR A 506 14.88 -31.22 9.55
N THR A 507 15.54 -31.08 8.41
CA THR A 507 14.93 -31.09 7.07
C THR A 507 15.47 -32.20 6.17
N LEU A 508 16.61 -32.79 6.53
CA LEU A 508 17.25 -33.85 5.76
C LEU A 508 17.88 -34.90 6.68
N VAL A 509 17.68 -36.18 6.37
CA VAL A 509 18.33 -37.31 7.04
C VAL A 509 19.14 -38.12 6.02
N ARG A 510 20.37 -38.50 6.38
CA ARG A 510 21.20 -39.45 5.63
C ARG A 510 21.69 -40.56 6.55
N ILE A 511 21.70 -41.79 6.09
CA ILE A 511 22.21 -42.92 6.86
C ILE A 511 23.28 -43.64 6.05
N TYR A 512 24.41 -43.89 6.69
CA TYR A 512 25.58 -44.52 6.10
C TYR A 512 25.86 -45.85 6.79
N ARG A 513 26.39 -46.79 6.00
CA ARG A 513 26.98 -48.03 6.49
C ARG A 513 28.48 -48.01 6.28
N ASN A 514 29.23 -48.35 7.33
CA ASN A 514 30.68 -48.47 7.29
C ASN A 514 31.09 -49.94 7.30
N TYR A 515 31.41 -50.44 6.11
CA TYR A 515 32.26 -51.61 5.91
C TYR A 515 33.39 -51.15 4.98
N VAL A 516 34.44 -50.60 5.58
CA VAL A 516 35.68 -50.13 4.92
C VAL A 516 35.55 -48.87 4.04
N THR A 517 34.36 -48.49 3.54
CA THR A 517 34.04 -47.20 2.90
C THR A 517 32.64 -46.71 3.29
N GLU A 518 32.42 -45.39 3.39
CA GLU A 518 31.10 -44.81 3.69
C GLU A 518 30.14 -45.04 2.51
N THR A 519 29.29 -46.07 2.61
CA THR A 519 28.22 -46.32 1.62
C THR A 519 26.94 -45.68 2.14
N GLU A 520 26.39 -44.71 1.41
CA GLU A 520 25.07 -44.14 1.72
C GLU A 520 23.98 -45.18 1.44
N LEU A 521 23.18 -45.51 2.45
CA LEU A 521 22.02 -46.38 2.30
C LEU A 521 20.89 -45.54 1.71
N ALA A 522 20.31 -45.99 0.59
CA ALA A 522 19.31 -45.25 -0.17
C ALA A 522 18.09 -44.86 0.70
N ILE A 523 18.06 -43.61 1.14
CA ILE A 523 16.94 -43.00 1.86
C ILE A 523 16.40 -41.86 1.00
N ASP A 524 15.08 -41.76 0.93
CA ASP A 524 14.43 -40.52 0.52
C ASP A 524 14.73 -39.46 1.58
N GLY A 525 15.78 -38.67 1.34
CA GLY A 525 16.40 -37.78 2.32
C GLY A 525 15.46 -36.75 2.93
N THR A 526 14.23 -36.60 2.44
CA THR A 526 13.21 -35.69 2.97
C THR A 526 12.42 -36.26 4.15
N LYS A 527 12.53 -37.56 4.45
CA LYS A 527 11.78 -38.21 5.55
C LYS A 527 12.51 -38.10 6.89
N VAL A 528 12.05 -37.18 7.73
CA VAL A 528 12.55 -36.96 9.10
C VAL A 528 12.21 -38.10 10.08
N GLN A 529 11.24 -38.95 9.73
CA GLN A 529 10.88 -40.18 10.45
C GLN A 529 10.79 -41.35 9.47
N GLY A 530 11.30 -42.51 9.88
CA GLY A 530 11.26 -43.70 9.05
C GLY A 530 11.48 -44.98 9.84
N SER A 531 10.89 -46.06 9.37
CA SER A 531 11.06 -47.41 9.92
C SER A 531 11.03 -48.43 8.80
N GLY A 532 11.68 -49.58 9.01
CA GLY A 532 11.64 -50.70 8.07
C GLY A 532 12.62 -50.61 6.90
N LEU A 533 13.60 -49.69 6.94
CA LEU A 533 14.71 -49.70 5.97
C LEU A 533 15.56 -50.95 6.23
N GLN A 534 15.57 -51.88 5.28
CA GLN A 534 16.29 -53.14 5.39
C GLN A 534 17.66 -53.02 4.73
N ASP A 535 18.71 -53.40 5.46
CA ASP A 535 20.07 -53.54 4.90
C ASP A 535 20.56 -54.98 5.07
N CYS A 536 20.90 -55.63 3.97
CA CYS A 536 21.38 -57.01 3.95
C CYS A 536 22.90 -57.04 3.85
N LEU A 537 23.54 -57.63 4.85
CA LEU A 537 24.99 -57.70 4.93
C LEU A 537 25.56 -58.74 3.95
N PRO A 538 26.77 -58.53 3.41
CA PRO A 538 27.45 -59.53 2.59
C PRO A 538 27.62 -60.88 3.32
N PRO A 539 27.60 -62.02 2.59
CA PRO A 539 27.82 -63.34 3.18
C PRO A 539 29.20 -63.54 3.82
N ASP A 540 30.19 -62.74 3.40
CA ASP A 540 31.58 -62.74 3.89
C ASP A 540 31.83 -61.69 5.00
N ALA A 541 30.78 -60.99 5.45
CA ALA A 541 30.90 -60.00 6.50
C ALA A 541 31.30 -60.65 7.84
N ILE A 542 32.33 -60.13 8.50
CA ILE A 542 32.83 -60.60 9.81
C ILE A 542 33.12 -59.43 10.75
N GLY A 543 33.12 -59.67 12.06
CA GLY A 543 33.41 -58.63 13.05
C GLY A 543 32.20 -57.77 13.38
N SER A 544 32.29 -56.46 13.17
CA SER A 544 31.23 -55.50 13.51
C SER A 544 30.95 -54.56 12.33
N VAL A 545 29.69 -54.15 12.20
CA VAL A 545 29.25 -53.18 11.18
C VAL A 545 28.72 -51.93 11.87
N GLY A 546 29.26 -50.78 11.48
CA GLY A 546 28.82 -49.48 11.98
C GLY A 546 27.80 -48.83 11.04
N TYR A 547 26.77 -48.23 11.63
CA TYR A 547 25.80 -47.38 10.95
C TYR A 547 25.86 -45.98 11.53
N ARG A 548 25.80 -44.97 10.68
CA ARG A 548 25.80 -43.55 11.06
C ARG A 548 24.60 -42.85 10.48
N MET A 549 23.79 -42.24 11.32
CA MET A 549 22.76 -41.30 10.90
C MET A 549 23.29 -39.87 11.01
N LEU A 550 23.09 -39.06 9.96
CA LEU A 550 23.26 -37.61 9.94
C LEU A 550 21.89 -36.96 9.79
N ALA A 551 21.55 -36.02 10.67
CA ALA A 551 20.38 -35.17 10.57
C ALA A 551 20.81 -33.73 10.34
N PHE A 552 20.30 -33.10 9.28
CA PHE A 552 20.63 -31.75 8.85
C PHE A 552 19.43 -30.82 9.00
N ASN A 553 19.67 -29.57 9.38
CA ASN A 553 18.66 -28.51 9.23
C ASN A 553 18.81 -27.76 7.90
N ALA A 554 17.88 -26.84 7.63
CA ALA A 554 17.87 -26.04 6.41
C ALA A 554 19.11 -25.14 6.22
N GLN A 555 19.86 -24.85 7.30
CA GLN A 555 21.09 -24.05 7.26
C GLN A 555 22.35 -24.92 7.10
N GLY A 556 22.21 -26.24 6.95
CA GLY A 556 23.33 -27.16 6.77
C GLY A 556 24.05 -27.53 8.07
N GLN A 557 23.55 -27.14 9.25
CA GLN A 557 24.04 -27.69 10.51
C GLN A 557 23.65 -29.16 10.60
N SER A 558 24.53 -30.00 11.15
CA SER A 558 24.28 -31.44 11.26
C SER A 558 24.59 -31.98 12.64
N VAL A 559 23.78 -32.94 13.09
CA VAL A 559 24.10 -33.83 14.22
C VAL A 559 24.19 -35.26 13.73
N SER A 560 24.99 -36.09 14.41
CA SER A 560 25.17 -37.49 14.06
C SER A 560 24.87 -38.44 15.21
N ARG A 561 24.47 -39.67 14.91
CA ARG A 561 24.39 -40.77 15.87
C ARG A 561 24.86 -42.07 15.21
N ASP A 562 25.74 -42.78 15.91
CA ASP A 562 26.32 -44.04 15.45
C ASP A 562 25.72 -45.23 16.22
N VAL A 563 25.50 -46.34 15.52
CA VAL A 563 25.06 -47.63 16.08
C VAL A 563 25.94 -48.73 15.49
N VAL A 564 26.41 -49.65 16.32
CA VAL A 564 27.25 -50.78 15.89
C VAL A 564 26.51 -52.08 16.18
N ILE A 565 26.51 -52.99 15.21
CA ILE A 565 26.03 -54.35 15.37
C ILE A 565 27.20 -55.33 15.24
N THR A 566 27.08 -56.49 15.87
CA THR A 566 28.07 -57.56 15.83
C THR A 566 27.62 -58.68 14.90
N ILE A 567 28.56 -59.23 14.15
CA ILE A 567 28.37 -60.43 13.34
C ILE A 567 28.88 -61.62 14.13
N ALA A 568 27.99 -62.57 14.41
CA ALA A 568 28.32 -63.81 15.09
C ALA A 568 29.36 -64.60 14.27
N MET A 569 30.43 -65.05 14.92
CA MET A 569 31.43 -65.90 14.28
C MET A 569 30.76 -67.19 13.78
N PRO A 570 31.07 -67.65 12.55
CA PRO A 570 30.60 -68.96 12.11
C PRO A 570 31.17 -70.01 13.07
N MET A 571 30.30 -70.84 13.66
CA MET A 571 30.76 -71.96 14.48
C MET A 571 31.65 -72.87 13.62
N PRO A 572 32.86 -73.25 14.08
CA PRO A 572 33.64 -74.27 13.38
C PRO A 572 32.81 -75.56 13.32
N ARG A 573 32.67 -76.11 12.12
CA ARG A 573 31.96 -77.37 11.88
C ARG A 573 32.68 -78.56 12.48
#